data_AF-A0A9P8CYX1-F1
#
_entry.id   AF-A0A9P8CYX1-F1
#
_cell.length_a   1.000
_cell.length_b   1.000
_cell.length_c   1.000
_cell.angle_alpha   90.00
_cell.angle_beta   90.00
_cell.angle_gamma   90.00
#
_symmetry.space_group_name_H-M   'P 1'
#
loop_
_entity.id
_entity.type
_entity.pdbx_description
1 polymer ?
#
loop_
_entity_poly.entity_id
_entity_poly.type
_entity_poly.pdbx_seq_one_letter_code
_entity_poly.pdbx_strand_id
1 'polypeptide(L)'
;MSFIYNFFAGDNSTPAEKENAAALKDMINNHKAALKIEYKQYEADYKQAVKAAEDAYKSAKDLAKEDLLRNTLGAVRREVDVITSTDEFANSDAKTRSKVEEFRSWVDSAALKHLGDDALSEKTTAHGFPVDKKVLPASA
;
A
#
# COMPACT_ATOMS: atom_id res chain seq x y z
N MET A 1 28.72 -62.79 -24.83
CA MET A 1 27.42 -62.82 -25.55
C MET A 1 26.59 -61.53 -25.42
N SER A 2 26.97 -60.55 -24.59
CA SER A 2 26.26 -59.25 -24.49
C SER A 2 26.59 -58.25 -25.61
N PHE A 3 27.76 -58.38 -26.24
CA PHE A 3 28.20 -57.46 -27.31
C PHE A 3 27.35 -57.57 -28.59
N ILE A 4 26.99 -58.79 -28.98
CA ILE A 4 26.20 -59.05 -30.20
C ILE A 4 24.75 -58.58 -30.02
N TYR A 5 24.19 -58.69 -28.82
CA TYR A 5 22.81 -58.25 -28.53
C TYR A 5 22.68 -56.72 -28.61
N ASN A 6 23.68 -55.97 -28.15
CA ASN A 6 23.70 -54.51 -28.25
C ASN A 6 23.87 -54.01 -29.70
N PHE A 7 24.66 -54.72 -30.52
CA PHE A 7 24.89 -54.37 -31.92
C PHE A 7 23.63 -54.48 -32.80
N PHE A 8 22.77 -55.46 -32.55
CA PHE A 8 21.51 -55.66 -33.31
C PHE A 8 20.30 -54.93 -32.72
N ALA A 9 20.37 -54.46 -31.47
CA ALA A 9 19.29 -53.70 -30.83
C ALA A 9 19.26 -52.21 -31.23
N GLY A 10 20.22 -51.74 -32.04
CA GLY A 10 20.31 -50.33 -32.46
C GLY A 10 20.70 -49.35 -31.34
N ASP A 11 20.98 -49.86 -30.13
CA ASP A 11 21.42 -49.06 -28.99
C ASP A 11 22.95 -49.18 -28.86
N ASN A 12 23.63 -48.29 -29.58
CA ASN A 12 25.10 -48.17 -29.56
C ASN A 12 25.62 -47.38 -28.34
N SER A 13 24.74 -47.03 -27.39
CA SER A 13 25.13 -46.24 -26.23
C SER A 13 26.01 -47.07 -25.30
N THR A 14 27.22 -46.60 -25.04
CA THR A 14 28.14 -47.15 -24.06
C THR A 14 27.52 -47.10 -22.65
N PRO A 15 27.96 -47.96 -21.71
CA PRO A 15 27.50 -47.90 -20.32
C PRO A 15 27.64 -46.50 -19.71
N ALA A 16 28.73 -45.79 -20.01
CA ALA A 16 28.95 -44.42 -19.56
C ALA A 16 27.93 -43.42 -20.15
N GLU A 17 27.53 -43.57 -21.41
CA GLU A 17 26.48 -42.73 -22.02
C GLU A 17 25.10 -42.99 -21.39
N LYS A 18 24.81 -44.25 -21.01
CA LYS A 18 23.57 -44.60 -20.30
C LYS A 18 23.53 -44.04 -18.88
N GLU A 19 24.65 -44.10 -18.16
CA GLU A 19 24.80 -43.50 -16.83
C GLU A 19 24.70 -41.96 -16.89
N ASN A 20 25.36 -41.33 -17.86
CA ASN A 20 25.27 -39.88 -18.06
C ASN A 20 23.87 -39.43 -18.44
N ALA A 21 23.16 -40.17 -19.30
CA ALA A 21 21.78 -39.87 -19.66
C ALA A 21 20.83 -40.01 -18.47
N ALA A 22 21.04 -41.01 -17.60
CA ALA A 22 20.29 -41.15 -16.35
C ALA A 22 20.56 -39.99 -15.40
N ALA A 23 21.83 -39.61 -15.21
CA ALA A 23 22.21 -38.47 -14.36
C ALA A 23 21.63 -37.14 -14.88
N LEU A 24 21.63 -36.91 -16.19
CA LEU A 24 21.01 -35.74 -16.81
C LEU A 24 19.49 -35.72 -16.59
N LYS A 25 18.83 -36.87 -16.74
CA LYS A 25 17.38 -36.99 -16.51
C LYS A 25 17.02 -36.69 -15.06
N ASP A 26 17.79 -37.19 -14.11
CA ASP A 26 17.58 -36.91 -12.68
C ASP A 26 17.82 -35.44 -12.36
N MET A 27 18.87 -34.83 -12.92
CA MET A 27 19.13 -33.41 -12.78
C MET A 27 17.99 -32.55 -13.33
N ILE A 28 17.46 -32.89 -14.51
CA ILE A 28 16.31 -32.20 -15.12
C ILE A 28 15.06 -32.32 -14.24
N ASN A 29 14.79 -33.51 -13.71
CA ASN A 29 13.64 -33.74 -12.84
C ASN A 29 13.75 -32.94 -11.53
N ASN A 30 14.94 -32.89 -10.94
CA ASN A 30 15.20 -32.10 -9.73
C ASN A 30 15.02 -30.60 -9.99
N HIS A 31 15.55 -30.08 -11.09
CA HIS A 31 15.33 -28.66 -11.46
C HIS A 31 13.86 -28.35 -11.72
N LYS A 32 13.14 -29.25 -12.40
CA LYS A 32 11.69 -29.09 -12.63
C LYS A 32 10.89 -29.07 -11.33
N ALA A 33 11.27 -29.91 -10.36
CA ALA A 33 10.65 -29.93 -9.04
C ALA A 33 10.95 -28.64 -8.26
N ALA A 34 12.21 -28.18 -8.26
CA ALA A 34 12.62 -26.93 -7.61
C ALA A 34 11.87 -25.73 -8.20
N LEU A 35 11.83 -25.59 -9.52
CA LEU A 35 11.12 -24.51 -10.20
C LEU A 35 9.63 -24.47 -9.85
N LYS A 36 9.00 -25.64 -9.69
CA LYS A 36 7.59 -25.73 -9.29
C LYS A 36 7.37 -25.23 -7.86
N ILE A 37 8.32 -25.47 -6.96
CA ILE A 37 8.27 -24.98 -5.58
C ILE A 37 8.47 -23.46 -5.56
N GLU A 38 9.50 -22.98 -6.25
CA GLU A 38 9.81 -21.54 -6.36
C GLU A 38 8.64 -20.76 -6.96
N TYR A 39 8.03 -21.27 -8.03
CA TYR A 39 6.87 -20.64 -8.65
C TYR A 39 5.69 -20.51 -7.68
N LYS A 40 5.42 -21.54 -6.88
CA LYS A 40 4.35 -21.49 -5.86
C LYS A 40 4.66 -20.48 -4.77
N GLN A 41 5.92 -20.40 -4.34
CA GLN A 41 6.34 -19.40 -3.36
C GLN A 41 6.19 -17.99 -3.92
N TYR A 42 6.66 -17.77 -5.16
CA TYR A 42 6.47 -16.51 -5.87
C TYR A 42 5.00 -16.11 -5.98
N GLU A 43 4.10 -17.05 -6.32
CA GLU A 43 2.67 -16.76 -6.42
C GLU A 43 2.07 -16.34 -5.05
N ALA A 44 2.50 -16.98 -3.97
CA ALA A 44 2.08 -16.63 -2.62
C ALA A 44 2.60 -15.24 -2.21
N ASP A 45 3.89 -14.98 -2.43
CA ASP A 45 4.55 -13.72 -2.10
C ASP A 45 3.95 -12.57 -2.90
N TYR A 46 3.69 -12.78 -4.20
CA TYR A 46 3.03 -11.79 -5.05
C TYR A 46 1.63 -11.44 -4.54
N LYS A 47 0.80 -12.43 -4.20
CA LYS A 47 -0.55 -12.21 -3.65
C LYS A 47 -0.49 -11.44 -2.33
N GLN A 48 0.47 -11.75 -1.48
CA GLN A 48 0.66 -11.05 -0.21
C GLN A 48 1.12 -9.60 -0.43
N ALA A 49 2.04 -9.36 -1.36
CA ALA A 49 2.53 -8.03 -1.71
C ALA A 49 1.42 -7.14 -2.29
N VAL A 50 0.58 -7.68 -3.20
CA VAL A 50 -0.58 -6.96 -3.74
C VAL A 50 -1.55 -6.57 -2.63
N LYS A 51 -1.88 -7.51 -1.74
CA LYS A 51 -2.78 -7.23 -0.61
C LYS A 51 -2.22 -6.15 0.32
N ALA A 52 -0.93 -6.23 0.67
CA ALA A 52 -0.28 -5.23 1.51
C ALA A 52 -0.29 -3.84 0.84
N ALA A 53 -0.06 -3.78 -0.47
CA ALA A 53 -0.13 -2.54 -1.24
C ALA A 53 -1.56 -1.95 -1.28
N GLU A 54 -2.58 -2.79 -1.47
CA GLU A 54 -3.98 -2.36 -1.43
C GLU A 54 -4.39 -1.82 -0.06
N ASP A 55 -3.97 -2.48 1.02
CA ASP A 55 -4.26 -2.04 2.38
C ASP A 55 -3.53 -0.73 2.72
N ALA A 56 -2.25 -0.60 2.32
CA ALA A 56 -1.50 0.65 2.46
C ALA A 56 -2.15 1.80 1.68
N TYR A 57 -2.63 1.55 0.45
CA TYR A 57 -3.34 2.55 -0.34
C TYR A 57 -4.66 2.98 0.32
N LYS A 58 -5.44 2.05 0.87
CA LYS A 58 -6.67 2.37 1.60
C LYS A 58 -6.37 3.24 2.82
N SER A 59 -5.39 2.86 3.64
CA SER A 59 -4.98 3.66 4.80
C SER A 59 -4.50 5.06 4.41
N ALA A 60 -3.67 5.18 3.37
CA ALA A 60 -3.20 6.47 2.89
C ALA A 60 -4.35 7.33 2.35
N LYS A 61 -5.31 6.73 1.65
CA LYS A 61 -6.50 7.43 1.13
C LYS A 61 -7.39 7.94 2.27
N ASP A 62 -7.58 7.15 3.32
CA ASP A 62 -8.42 7.55 4.44
C ASP A 62 -7.74 8.63 5.29
N LEU A 63 -6.42 8.53 5.52
CA LEU A 63 -5.63 9.61 6.10
C LEU A 63 -5.72 10.90 5.27
N ALA A 64 -5.56 10.82 3.95
CA ALA A 64 -5.64 11.99 3.08
C ALA A 64 -7.03 12.65 3.11
N LYS A 65 -8.12 11.88 3.23
CA LYS A 65 -9.47 12.42 3.41
C LYS A 65 -9.61 13.11 4.76
N GLU A 66 -9.08 12.52 5.83
CA GLU A 66 -9.10 13.11 7.17
C GLU A 66 -8.35 14.43 7.19
N ASP A 67 -7.14 14.46 6.62
CA ASP A 67 -6.31 15.67 6.50
C ASP A 67 -6.99 16.76 5.68
N LEU A 68 -7.59 16.40 4.53
CA LEU A 68 -8.34 17.34 3.70
C LEU A 68 -9.52 17.93 4.48
N LEU A 69 -10.27 17.11 5.20
CA LEU A 69 -11.41 17.55 5.99
C LEU A 69 -10.96 18.46 7.14
N ARG A 70 -9.92 18.07 7.89
CA ARG A 70 -9.34 18.86 8.98
C ARG A 70 -8.84 20.21 8.48
N ASN A 71 -8.12 20.24 7.37
CA ASN A 71 -7.61 21.47 6.79
C ASN A 71 -8.74 22.38 6.28
N THR A 72 -9.76 21.80 5.63
CA THR A 72 -10.90 22.56 5.10
C THR A 72 -11.74 23.16 6.23
N LEU A 73 -12.11 22.35 7.23
CA LEU A 73 -12.89 22.83 8.38
C LEU A 73 -12.09 23.85 9.20
N GLY A 74 -10.78 23.64 9.38
CA GLY A 74 -9.90 24.59 10.03
C GLY A 74 -9.80 25.92 9.29
N ALA A 75 -9.70 25.89 7.95
CA ALA A 75 -9.71 27.11 7.13
C ALA A 75 -11.04 27.86 7.24
N VAL A 76 -12.16 27.16 7.09
CA VAL A 76 -13.51 27.74 7.25
C VAL A 76 -13.67 28.37 8.64
N ARG A 77 -13.22 27.68 9.71
CA ARG A 77 -13.28 28.21 11.07
C ARG A 77 -12.49 29.50 11.22
N ARG A 78 -11.25 29.55 10.70
CA ARG A 78 -10.43 30.78 10.71
C ARG A 78 -11.09 31.93 9.95
N GLU A 79 -11.69 31.65 8.79
CA GLU A 79 -12.41 32.68 8.02
C GLU A 79 -13.64 33.21 8.77
N VAL A 80 -14.41 32.33 9.43
CA VAL A 80 -15.53 32.73 10.28
C VAL A 80 -15.07 33.54 11.48
N ASP A 81 -13.97 33.14 12.13
CA ASP A 81 -13.40 33.90 13.25
C ASP A 81 -12.95 35.30 12.81
N VAL A 82 -12.37 35.43 11.61
CA VAL A 82 -12.04 36.74 11.02
C VAL A 82 -13.31 37.56 10.78
N ILE A 83 -14.33 37.00 10.11
CA ILE A 83 -15.60 37.71 9.83
C ILE A 83 -16.24 38.18 11.14
N THR A 84 -16.29 37.32 12.16
CA THR A 84 -16.93 37.63 13.45
C THR A 84 -16.14 38.62 14.30
N SER A 85 -14.85 38.82 14.01
CA SER A 85 -14.01 39.84 14.65
C SER A 85 -14.13 41.25 14.04
N THR A 86 -14.87 41.40 12.94
CA THR A 86 -15.02 42.70 12.26
C THR A 86 -16.05 43.62 12.93
N ASP A 87 -15.80 44.93 12.87
CA ASP A 87 -16.74 45.95 13.32
C ASP A 87 -18.07 45.92 12.54
N GLU A 88 -18.01 45.51 11.26
CA GLU A 88 -19.18 45.34 10.40
C GLU A 88 -20.10 44.24 10.93
N PHE A 89 -19.52 43.12 11.40
CA PHE A 89 -20.29 42.06 12.04
C PHE A 89 -20.82 42.48 13.42
N ALA A 90 -20.03 43.19 14.22
CA ALA A 90 -20.46 43.68 15.53
C ALA A 90 -21.72 44.57 15.43
N ASN A 91 -21.82 45.34 14.34
CA ASN A 91 -22.94 46.23 14.05
C ASN A 91 -24.04 45.57 13.19
N SER A 92 -23.93 44.28 12.87
CA SER A 92 -24.90 43.62 12.01
C SER A 92 -26.24 43.38 12.72
N ASP A 93 -27.29 43.17 11.93
CA ASP A 93 -28.61 42.83 12.44
C ASP A 93 -28.61 41.47 13.16
N ALA A 94 -29.62 41.26 14.02
CA ALA A 94 -29.72 40.08 14.87
C ALA A 94 -29.88 38.77 14.07
N LYS A 95 -30.49 38.83 12.88
CA LYS A 95 -30.67 37.64 12.03
C LYS A 95 -29.34 37.22 11.40
N THR A 96 -28.51 38.17 10.98
CA THR A 96 -27.16 37.90 10.49
C THR A 96 -26.29 37.26 11.57
N ARG A 97 -26.33 37.78 12.81
CA ARG A 97 -25.60 37.18 13.95
C ARG A 97 -26.07 35.76 14.27
N SER A 98 -27.39 35.52 14.30
CA SER A 98 -27.95 34.17 14.54
C SER A 98 -27.47 33.16 13.50
N LYS A 99 -27.49 33.53 12.21
CA LYS A 99 -27.07 32.64 11.13
C LYS A 99 -25.58 32.31 11.17
N VAL A 100 -24.75 33.28 11.53
CA VAL A 100 -23.30 33.06 11.65
C VAL A 100 -23.00 32.15 12.85
N GLU A 101 -23.72 32.30 13.96
CA GLU A 101 -23.59 31.41 15.12
C GLU A 101 -24.07 29.98 14.79
N GLU A 102 -25.21 29.83 14.10
CA GLU A 102 -25.70 28.54 13.59
C GLU A 102 -24.67 27.86 12.69
N PHE A 103 -24.04 28.64 11.80
CA PHE A 103 -22.99 28.14 10.91
C PHE A 103 -21.74 27.71 11.69
N ARG A 104 -21.31 28.49 12.68
CA ARG A 104 -20.15 28.16 13.54
C ARG A 104 -20.39 26.86 14.31
N SER A 105 -21.56 26.74 14.93
CA SER A 105 -21.98 25.52 15.64
C SER A 105 -22.03 24.31 14.71
N TRP A 106 -22.47 24.49 13.45
CA TRP A 106 -22.44 23.43 12.45
C TRP A 106 -21.01 23.01 12.08
N VAL A 107 -20.09 23.96 11.89
CA VAL A 107 -18.66 23.68 11.60
C VAL A 107 -18.02 22.89 12.75
N ASP A 108 -18.24 23.32 14.00
CA ASP A 108 -17.69 22.66 15.19
C ASP A 108 -18.30 21.25 15.38
N SER A 109 -19.61 21.10 15.13
CA SER A 109 -20.29 19.80 15.16
C SER A 109 -19.79 18.86 14.06
N ALA A 110 -19.52 19.39 12.86
CA ALA A 110 -18.97 18.61 11.75
C ALA A 110 -17.53 18.16 12.07
N ALA A 111 -16.71 19.03 12.67
CA ALA A 111 -15.37 18.70 13.12
C ALA A 111 -15.41 17.57 14.17
N LEU A 112 -16.22 17.71 15.22
CA LEU A 112 -16.36 16.69 16.27
C LEU A 112 -16.85 15.34 15.72
N LYS A 113 -17.85 15.35 14.84
CA LYS A 113 -18.44 14.11 14.29
C LYS A 113 -17.46 13.32 13.42
N HIS A 114 -16.59 14.00 12.69
CA HIS A 114 -15.75 13.35 11.68
C HIS A 114 -14.28 13.21 12.07
N LEU A 115 -13.80 14.04 12.99
CA LEU A 115 -12.38 14.12 13.37
C LEU A 115 -12.16 13.89 14.88
N GLY A 116 -13.23 13.73 15.67
CA GLY A 116 -13.17 13.50 17.12
C GLY A 116 -12.73 14.74 17.92
N ASP A 117 -12.39 14.54 19.20
CA ASP A 117 -12.02 15.63 20.11
C ASP A 117 -10.70 16.33 19.70
N ASP A 118 -9.83 15.63 18.98
CA ASP A 118 -8.54 16.15 18.51
C ASP A 118 -8.69 17.21 17.40
N ALA A 119 -9.86 17.28 16.76
CA ALA A 119 -10.18 18.22 15.68
C ALA A 119 -10.11 19.69 16.09
N LEU A 120 -10.36 19.97 17.38
CA LEU A 120 -10.38 21.32 17.94
C LEU A 120 -9.01 21.76 18.44
N SER A 121 -8.01 20.86 18.46
CA SER A 121 -6.64 21.18 18.82
C SER A 121 -5.83 21.49 17.56
N GLU A 122 -5.25 22.68 17.46
CA GLU A 122 -4.35 23.08 16.36
C GLU A 122 -2.96 22.41 16.44
N LYS A 123 -2.88 21.11 16.79
CA LYS A 123 -1.65 20.35 16.58
C LYS A 123 -1.59 19.90 15.12
N THR A 124 -1.00 20.77 14.32
CA THR A 124 -0.48 20.43 12.99
C THR A 124 0.49 19.26 13.11
N THR A 125 0.00 18.04 12.89
CA THR A 125 0.89 16.92 12.56
C THR A 125 1.39 17.15 11.15
N ALA A 126 2.55 17.79 11.06
CA ALA A 126 3.41 17.70 9.89
C ALA A 126 3.84 16.23 9.73
N HIS A 127 2.94 15.38 9.23
CA HIS A 127 3.33 14.06 8.76
C HIS A 127 4.03 14.26 7.42
N GLY A 128 5.31 14.63 7.52
CA GLY A 128 6.27 14.33 6.47
C GLY A 128 6.16 12.84 6.18
N PHE A 129 5.86 12.51 4.93
CA PHE A 129 5.98 11.15 4.41
C PHE A 129 7.25 10.50 4.97
N PRO A 130 7.19 9.31 5.61
CA PRO A 130 8.37 8.49 5.72
C PRO A 130 8.72 8.08 4.29
N VAL A 131 9.63 8.81 3.66
CA VAL A 131 10.39 8.28 2.53
C VAL A 131 11.27 7.20 3.15
N ASP A 132 10.77 5.96 3.19
CA ASP A 132 11.55 4.78 3.53
C ASP A 132 12.67 4.62 2.49
N LYS A 133 13.79 5.30 2.74
CA LYS A 133 15.07 5.05 2.09
C LYS A 133 15.61 3.74 2.66
N LYS A 134 15.24 2.62 2.04
CA LYS A 134 15.87 1.28 2.09
C LYS A 134 14.92 0.35 1.30
N VAL A 135 15.26 -0.33 0.22
CA VAL A 135 16.51 -0.97 -0.20
C VAL A 135 16.46 -1.12 -1.73
N LEU A 136 17.40 -0.51 -2.46
CA LEU A 136 17.77 -1.02 -3.79
C LEU A 136 18.86 -2.08 -3.55
N PRO A 137 18.73 -3.31 -4.06
CA PRO A 137 19.83 -4.27 -3.99
C PRO A 137 20.98 -3.78 -4.86
N ALA A 138 22.16 -3.64 -4.26
CA ALA A 138 23.39 -3.41 -4.99
C ALA A 138 23.61 -4.60 -5.94
N SER A 139 23.64 -4.33 -7.25
CA SER A 139 24.18 -5.28 -8.22
C SER A 139 25.68 -5.45 -7.94
N ALA A 140 26.08 -6.70 -7.75
CA ALA A 140 27.45 -7.18 -7.87
C ALA A 140 27.47 -8.23 -8.98
#